data_AF-A0A3L6JIT6-F1
#
_entry.id   AF-A0A3L6JIT6-F1
#
_cell.length_a   1.000
_cell.length_b   1.000
_cell.length_c   1.000
_cell.angle_alpha   90.00
_cell.angle_beta   90.00
_cell.angle_gamma   90.00
#
_symmetry.space_group_name_H-M   'P 1'
#
loop_
_entity.id
_entity.type
_entity.pdbx_description
1 polymer ?
#
loop_
_entity_poly.entity_id
_entity_poly.type
_entity_poly.pdbx_seq_one_letter_code
_entity_poly.pdbx_strand_id
1 'polypeptide(L)'
;MGFQDVVEVNTMQIQIQDASELLFSLALFVTTIVIVRYTREKMKPLPPGERKAGRPLFLTAIGLFIMALASLFRFLSIVYSSEPILLNLYVVFAVLTPLFLSSAALMILGWEIAIAPLAIALGLISAVVLASPVATPEFLWISAATISAVFDFLPAALYGYFLLRTRRATSFSLFYLIFMYPFRLLLIPGAVASELAFDIILGLILMGPALTAAAFHFRAITLSFELAGYALAYALIALWFSFVIASPVTDPVVLASLTLIAVGTSIGFGTSAYTYARWKTSRVHATFALFMSFMLGTLSFTLAALEGIGAVTAVEFTYAYVILTFAALMCFNLAAFLALDWRSLLLLPVIMVLPLMVYLLLQYPANPRAAPFFLEAVALTGILGTLVPVGLNLYLWRRMAKTNEPKSSRPLLLALGILLLAIGMAIGPSLMGMESMNVGNPISAVLIMAAFLAWWFGVTGKAEGLSKRLRADATILSGPAGGSQAR
;
A
#
# COMPACT_ATOMS: atom_id res chain seq x y z
N MET A 1 21.55 -4.12 22.47
CA MET A 1 20.40 -5.03 22.38
C MET A 1 20.64 -6.16 23.36
N GLY A 2 19.86 -6.20 24.43
CA GLY A 2 19.87 -7.30 25.39
C GLY A 2 19.15 -8.52 24.82
N PHE A 3 19.38 -9.69 25.41
CA PHE A 3 18.69 -10.93 25.03
C PHE A 3 17.16 -10.82 25.17
N GLN A 4 16.66 -9.96 26.07
CA GLN A 4 15.24 -9.64 26.21
C GLN A 4 14.67 -8.88 25.01
N ASP A 5 15.39 -7.87 24.49
CA ASP A 5 14.94 -7.10 23.32
C ASP A 5 14.75 -8.00 22.08
N VAL A 6 15.66 -8.95 21.88
CA VAL A 6 15.62 -9.89 20.74
C VAL A 6 14.45 -10.88 20.88
N VAL A 7 14.08 -11.26 22.11
CA VAL A 7 12.94 -12.15 22.35
C VAL A 7 11.62 -11.40 22.14
N GLU A 8 11.50 -10.16 22.62
CA GLU A 8 10.29 -9.35 22.45
C GLU A 8 10.01 -9.00 20.98
N VAL A 9 11.05 -8.63 20.21
CA VAL A 9 10.88 -8.31 18.78
C VAL A 9 10.47 -9.54 17.96
N ASN A 10 11.08 -10.69 18.22
CA ASN A 10 10.67 -11.94 17.57
C ASN A 10 9.22 -12.33 17.91
N THR A 11 8.76 -12.10 19.14
CA THR A 11 7.36 -12.37 19.52
C THR A 11 6.37 -11.44 18.83
N MET A 12 6.71 -10.16 18.65
CA MET A 12 5.85 -9.20 17.96
C MET A 12 5.73 -9.50 16.47
N GLN A 13 6.83 -9.88 15.80
CA GLN A 13 6.81 -10.25 14.38
C GLN A 13 5.97 -11.49 14.09
N ILE A 14 6.04 -12.50 14.96
CA ILE A 14 5.18 -13.69 14.88
C ILE A 14 3.70 -13.27 14.94
N GLN A 15 3.33 -12.41 15.89
CA GLN A 15 1.97 -11.91 16.01
C GLN A 15 1.53 -11.08 14.80
N ILE A 16 2.42 -10.27 14.21
CA ILE A 16 2.13 -9.47 13.00
C ILE A 16 1.90 -10.38 11.79
N GLN A 17 2.72 -11.41 11.60
CA GLN A 17 2.52 -12.41 10.57
C GLN A 17 1.17 -13.10 10.73
N ASP A 18 0.83 -13.51 11.96
CA ASP A 18 -0.42 -14.20 12.22
C ASP A 18 -1.62 -13.29 11.96
N ALA A 19 -1.57 -12.05 12.43
CA ALA A 19 -2.59 -11.03 12.11
C ALA A 19 -2.71 -10.75 10.60
N SER A 20 -1.60 -10.81 9.86
CA SER A 20 -1.60 -10.63 8.41
C SER A 20 -2.33 -11.73 7.65
N GLU A 21 -2.41 -12.95 8.21
CA GLU A 21 -3.18 -14.05 7.62
C GLU A 21 -4.68 -13.70 7.60
N LEU A 22 -5.21 -13.13 8.69
CA LEU A 22 -6.59 -12.65 8.72
C LEU A 22 -6.85 -11.58 7.66
N LEU A 23 -5.95 -10.59 7.54
CA LEU A 23 -6.13 -9.50 6.58
C LEU A 23 -5.97 -9.96 5.13
N PHE A 24 -5.05 -10.88 4.86
CA PHE A 24 -4.92 -11.51 3.55
C PHE A 24 -6.18 -12.30 3.18
N SER A 25 -6.74 -13.06 4.13
CA SER A 25 -8.01 -13.78 3.96
C SER A 25 -9.17 -12.83 3.61
N LEU A 26 -9.35 -11.75 4.39
CA LEU A 26 -10.36 -10.73 4.11
C LEU A 26 -10.17 -10.08 2.73
N ALA A 27 -8.93 -9.79 2.35
CA ALA A 27 -8.58 -9.24 1.05
C ALA A 27 -8.93 -10.20 -0.10
N LEU A 28 -8.68 -11.50 0.08
CA LEU A 28 -9.02 -12.53 -0.90
C LEU A 28 -10.53 -12.74 -1.03
N PHE A 29 -11.31 -12.62 0.05
CA PHE A 29 -12.78 -12.64 -0.05
C PHE A 29 -13.29 -11.48 -0.91
N VAL A 30 -12.80 -10.27 -0.68
CA VAL A 30 -13.15 -9.10 -1.50
C VAL A 30 -12.73 -9.32 -2.97
N THR A 31 -11.52 -9.80 -3.19
CA THR A 31 -10.99 -10.11 -4.52
C THR A 31 -11.86 -11.14 -5.26
N THR A 32 -12.28 -12.19 -4.56
CA THR A 32 -13.19 -13.23 -5.08
C THR A 32 -14.51 -12.61 -5.56
N ILE A 33 -15.14 -11.77 -4.74
CA ILE A 33 -16.40 -11.08 -5.09
C ILE A 33 -16.20 -10.21 -6.35
N VAL A 34 -15.08 -9.49 -6.44
CA VAL A 34 -14.76 -8.65 -7.60
C VAL A 34 -14.59 -9.48 -8.88
N ILE A 35 -13.87 -10.61 -8.83
CA ILE A 35 -13.70 -11.50 -9.99
C ILE A 35 -15.04 -12.11 -10.41
N VAL A 36 -15.87 -12.58 -9.47
CA VAL A 36 -17.20 -13.14 -9.76
C VAL A 36 -18.07 -12.08 -10.44
N ARG A 37 -18.09 -10.86 -9.91
CA ARG A 37 -18.85 -9.76 -10.49
C ARG A 37 -18.36 -9.41 -11.90
N TYR A 38 -17.05 -9.24 -12.07
CA TYR A 38 -16.42 -8.99 -13.37
C TYR A 38 -16.82 -10.06 -14.39
N THR A 39 -16.71 -11.33 -13.99
CA THR A 39 -17.01 -12.47 -14.86
C THR A 39 -18.49 -12.47 -15.25
N ARG A 40 -19.41 -12.31 -14.28
CA ARG A 40 -20.86 -12.22 -14.57
C ARG A 40 -21.19 -11.09 -15.53
N GLU A 41 -20.61 -9.91 -15.31
CA GLU A 41 -20.83 -8.75 -16.18
C GLU A 41 -20.29 -8.97 -17.61
N LYS A 42 -19.18 -9.70 -17.76
CA LYS A 42 -18.62 -10.07 -19.07
C LYS A 42 -19.39 -11.18 -19.77
N MET A 43 -19.95 -12.14 -19.03
CA MET A 43 -20.67 -13.28 -19.62
C MET A 43 -22.15 -13.00 -19.89
N LYS A 44 -22.79 -12.07 -19.16
CA LYS A 44 -24.21 -11.70 -19.36
C LYS A 44 -24.59 -11.37 -20.81
N PRO A 45 -23.82 -10.58 -21.58
CA PRO A 45 -24.19 -10.23 -22.96
C PRO A 45 -23.98 -11.37 -23.97
N LEU A 46 -23.32 -12.48 -23.60
CA LEU A 46 -22.99 -13.57 -24.52
C LEU A 46 -24.13 -14.61 -24.63
N PRO A 47 -24.29 -15.27 -25.81
CA PRO A 47 -25.21 -16.38 -26.01
C PRO A 47 -24.97 -17.53 -25.01
N PRO A 48 -25.99 -18.32 -24.62
CA PRO A 48 -25.87 -19.37 -23.59
C PRO A 48 -24.75 -20.39 -23.84
N GLY A 49 -24.48 -20.75 -25.10
CA GLY A 49 -23.41 -21.68 -25.47
C GLY A 49 -22.00 -21.12 -25.22
N GLU A 50 -21.81 -19.81 -25.40
CA GLU A 50 -20.54 -19.11 -25.25
C GLU A 50 -20.23 -18.71 -23.80
N ARG A 51 -21.24 -18.76 -22.92
CA ARG A 51 -21.07 -18.49 -21.48
C ARG A 51 -20.10 -19.44 -20.78
N LYS A 52 -19.76 -20.57 -21.42
CA LYS A 52 -18.74 -21.51 -20.94
C LYS A 52 -17.34 -20.89 -20.92
N ALA A 53 -17.06 -19.86 -21.71
CA ALA A 53 -15.76 -19.18 -21.71
C ALA A 53 -15.42 -18.47 -20.39
N GLY A 54 -16.41 -18.25 -19.51
CA GLY A 54 -16.21 -17.68 -18.17
C GLY A 54 -15.81 -18.70 -17.10
N ARG A 55 -15.92 -20.00 -17.39
CA ARG A 55 -15.63 -21.09 -16.43
C ARG A 55 -14.24 -20.97 -15.78
N PRO A 56 -13.15 -20.66 -16.52
CA PRO A 56 -11.83 -20.53 -15.91
C PRO A 56 -11.77 -19.42 -14.85
N LEU A 57 -12.42 -18.29 -15.09
CA LEU A 57 -12.45 -17.18 -14.12
C LEU A 57 -13.31 -17.50 -12.90
N PHE A 58 -14.40 -18.26 -13.06
CA PHE A 58 -15.16 -18.77 -11.92
C PHE A 58 -14.35 -19.78 -11.09
N LEU A 59 -13.61 -20.69 -11.73
CA LEU A 59 -12.71 -21.60 -11.01
C LEU A 59 -11.58 -20.86 -10.31
N THR A 60 -11.04 -19.80 -10.92
CA THR A 60 -10.06 -18.92 -10.27
C THR A 60 -10.66 -18.28 -9.02
N ALA A 61 -11.88 -17.75 -9.11
CA ALA A 61 -12.55 -17.17 -7.95
C ALA A 61 -12.80 -18.21 -6.84
N ILE A 62 -13.19 -19.45 -7.18
CA ILE A 62 -13.32 -20.53 -6.20
C ILE A 62 -11.97 -20.86 -5.56
N GLY A 63 -10.89 -20.94 -6.36
CA GLY A 63 -9.54 -21.14 -5.84
C GLY A 63 -9.11 -20.05 -4.86
N LEU A 64 -9.36 -18.77 -5.18
CA LEU A 64 -9.06 -17.65 -4.28
C LEU A 64 -9.93 -17.65 -3.02
N PHE A 65 -11.18 -18.10 -3.11
CA PHE A 65 -12.05 -18.27 -1.95
C PHE A 65 -11.53 -19.36 -1.00
N ILE A 66 -11.10 -20.49 -1.58
CA ILE A 66 -10.50 -21.60 -0.82
C ILE A 66 -9.18 -21.18 -0.19
N MET A 67 -8.35 -20.42 -0.91
CA MET A 67 -7.13 -19.81 -0.40
C MET A 67 -7.41 -18.86 0.78
N ALA A 68 -8.49 -18.07 0.70
CA ALA A 68 -8.94 -17.21 1.79
C ALA A 68 -9.32 -18.04 3.03
N LEU A 69 -10.04 -19.15 2.83
CA LEU A 69 -10.38 -20.08 3.91
C LEU A 69 -9.13 -20.74 4.51
N ALA A 70 -8.17 -21.18 3.70
CA ALA A 70 -6.91 -21.73 4.20
C ALA A 70 -6.20 -20.72 5.11
N SER A 71 -6.06 -19.47 4.65
CA SER A 71 -5.46 -18.38 5.41
C SER A 71 -6.23 -18.06 6.70
N LEU A 72 -7.58 -18.09 6.66
CA LEU A 72 -8.42 -17.92 7.86
C LEU A 72 -8.25 -19.06 8.87
N PHE A 73 -8.31 -20.31 8.41
CA PHE A 73 -8.16 -21.47 9.28
C PHE A 73 -6.76 -21.57 9.87
N ARG A 74 -5.73 -21.12 9.13
CA ARG A 74 -4.38 -20.92 9.64
C ARG A 74 -4.39 -19.92 10.81
N PHE A 75 -4.96 -18.74 10.62
CA PHE A 75 -5.05 -17.75 11.70
C PHE A 75 -5.80 -18.32 12.93
N LEU A 76 -6.96 -18.94 12.72
CA LEU A 76 -7.77 -19.48 13.81
C LEU A 76 -7.05 -20.63 14.54
N SER A 77 -6.33 -21.50 13.85
CA SER A 77 -5.59 -22.57 14.51
C SER A 77 -4.43 -22.05 15.35
N ILE A 78 -3.89 -20.86 15.09
CA ILE A 78 -2.91 -20.22 16.00
C ILE A 78 -3.60 -19.69 17.24
N VAL A 79 -4.68 -18.92 17.05
CA VAL A 79 -5.44 -18.28 18.13
C VAL A 79 -6.01 -19.33 19.10
N TYR A 80 -6.50 -20.46 18.58
CA TYR A 80 -7.09 -21.54 19.37
C TYR A 80 -6.10 -22.69 19.66
N SER A 81 -4.80 -22.42 19.78
CA SER A 81 -3.81 -23.40 20.27
C SER A 81 -3.78 -24.73 19.50
N SER A 82 -3.79 -24.66 18.17
CA SER A 82 -3.70 -25.78 17.22
C SER A 82 -4.81 -26.83 17.37
N GLU A 83 -6.05 -26.38 17.59
CA GLU A 83 -7.25 -27.22 17.51
C GLU A 83 -7.21 -28.14 16.27
N PRO A 84 -7.24 -29.48 16.45
CA PRO A 84 -6.98 -30.45 15.36
C PRO A 84 -7.91 -30.27 14.16
N ILE A 85 -9.17 -29.90 14.41
CA ILE A 85 -10.16 -29.67 13.36
C ILE A 85 -9.76 -28.47 12.49
N LEU A 86 -9.35 -27.36 13.10
CA LEU A 86 -8.95 -26.15 12.37
C LEU A 86 -7.67 -26.39 11.56
N LEU A 87 -6.72 -27.14 12.13
CA LEU A 87 -5.51 -27.55 11.43
C LEU A 87 -5.82 -28.45 10.23
N ASN A 88 -6.66 -29.48 10.40
CA ASN A 88 -7.05 -30.34 9.29
C ASN A 88 -7.78 -29.57 8.19
N LEU A 89 -8.64 -28.61 8.54
CA LEU A 89 -9.28 -27.72 7.57
C LEU A 89 -8.24 -26.87 6.83
N TYR A 90 -7.28 -26.28 7.53
CA TYR A 90 -6.16 -25.56 6.90
C TYR A 90 -5.44 -26.44 5.88
N VAL A 91 -5.02 -27.66 6.26
CA VAL A 91 -4.30 -28.58 5.37
C VAL A 91 -5.13 -28.88 4.11
N VAL A 92 -6.41 -29.22 4.28
CA VAL A 92 -7.32 -29.52 3.16
C VAL A 92 -7.47 -28.32 2.22
N PHE A 93 -7.75 -27.12 2.75
CA PHE A 93 -7.93 -25.94 1.91
C PHE A 93 -6.63 -25.44 1.28
N ALA A 94 -5.49 -25.58 1.96
CA ALA A 94 -4.18 -25.25 1.41
C ALA A 94 -3.88 -26.11 0.17
N VAL A 95 -4.19 -27.41 0.21
CA VAL A 95 -3.95 -28.30 -0.95
C VAL A 95 -5.01 -28.16 -2.05
N LEU A 96 -6.26 -27.84 -1.70
CA LEU A 96 -7.31 -27.59 -2.70
C LEU A 96 -7.06 -26.30 -3.49
N THR A 97 -6.39 -25.30 -2.90
CA THR A 97 -6.08 -24.02 -3.56
C THR A 97 -5.39 -24.19 -4.93
N PRO A 98 -4.20 -24.83 -5.02
CA PRO A 98 -3.51 -24.99 -6.28
C PRO A 98 -4.29 -25.86 -7.27
N LEU A 99 -5.13 -26.79 -6.81
CA LEU A 99 -5.98 -27.59 -7.71
C LEU A 99 -6.92 -26.70 -8.52
N PHE A 100 -7.68 -25.82 -7.87
CA PHE A 100 -8.64 -24.95 -8.55
C PHE A 100 -7.93 -23.91 -9.45
N LEU A 101 -6.83 -23.32 -8.97
CA LEU A 101 -6.07 -22.32 -9.73
C LEU A 101 -5.38 -22.92 -10.96
N SER A 102 -4.80 -24.11 -10.83
CA SER A 102 -4.20 -24.85 -11.95
C SER A 102 -5.25 -25.31 -12.94
N SER A 103 -6.38 -25.83 -12.46
CA SER A 103 -7.50 -26.25 -13.32
C SER A 103 -8.02 -25.08 -14.14
N ALA A 104 -8.19 -23.92 -13.51
CA ALA A 104 -8.56 -22.70 -14.22
C ALA A 104 -7.56 -22.37 -15.33
N ALA A 105 -6.26 -22.36 -15.03
CA ALA A 105 -5.22 -22.03 -16.01
C ALA A 105 -5.13 -23.05 -17.16
N LEU A 106 -5.25 -24.35 -16.86
CA LEU A 106 -5.26 -25.44 -17.85
C LEU A 106 -6.48 -25.37 -18.78
N MET A 107 -7.66 -25.02 -18.26
CA MET A 107 -8.85 -24.80 -19.09
C MET A 107 -8.64 -23.67 -20.09
N ILE A 108 -7.92 -22.59 -19.72
CA ILE A 108 -7.61 -21.50 -20.65
C ILE A 108 -6.70 -21.98 -21.79
N LEU A 109 -5.81 -22.96 -21.53
CA LEU A 109 -4.96 -23.59 -22.55
C LEU A 109 -5.68 -24.68 -23.38
N GLY A 110 -6.91 -25.04 -23.03
CA GLY A 110 -7.63 -26.16 -23.65
C GLY A 110 -7.10 -27.53 -23.24
N TRP A 111 -6.35 -27.62 -22.14
CA TRP A 111 -5.75 -28.87 -21.63
C TRP A 111 -6.59 -29.47 -20.50
N GLU A 112 -7.90 -29.57 -20.70
CA GLU A 112 -8.85 -30.02 -19.67
C GLU A 112 -8.56 -31.46 -19.20
N ILE A 113 -7.98 -32.30 -20.05
CA ILE A 113 -7.61 -33.69 -19.76
C ILE A 113 -6.55 -33.76 -18.64
N ALA A 114 -5.69 -32.75 -18.49
CA ALA A 114 -4.65 -32.71 -17.46
C ALA A 114 -5.17 -32.40 -16.05
N ILE A 115 -6.45 -32.04 -15.90
CA ILE A 115 -7.07 -31.71 -14.61
C ILE A 115 -7.23 -32.96 -13.73
N ALA A 116 -7.69 -34.07 -14.32
CA ALA A 116 -7.91 -35.33 -13.60
C ALA A 116 -6.63 -35.90 -12.97
N PRO A 117 -5.50 -36.06 -13.68
CA PRO A 117 -4.27 -36.55 -13.07
C PRO A 117 -3.71 -35.58 -12.01
N LEU A 118 -3.89 -34.27 -12.18
CA LEU A 118 -3.50 -33.29 -11.16
C LEU A 118 -4.32 -33.45 -9.87
N ALA A 119 -5.64 -33.62 -9.99
CA ALA A 119 -6.53 -33.85 -8.86
C ALA A 119 -6.17 -35.13 -8.09
N ILE A 120 -5.87 -36.21 -8.81
CA ILE A 120 -5.44 -37.48 -8.22
C ILE A 120 -4.10 -37.31 -7.50
N ALA A 121 -3.11 -36.67 -8.12
CA ALA A 121 -1.80 -36.44 -7.51
C ALA A 121 -1.91 -35.63 -6.21
N LEU A 122 -2.65 -34.52 -6.22
CA LEU A 122 -2.86 -33.67 -5.04
C LEU A 122 -3.64 -34.41 -3.94
N GLY A 123 -4.66 -35.20 -4.31
CA GLY A 123 -5.42 -36.02 -3.37
C GLY A 123 -4.57 -37.08 -2.69
N LEU A 124 -3.72 -37.79 -3.44
CA LEU A 124 -2.79 -38.79 -2.90
C LEU A 124 -1.76 -38.17 -1.96
N ILE A 125 -1.15 -37.04 -2.36
CA ILE A 125 -0.16 -36.33 -1.53
C ILE A 125 -0.80 -35.85 -0.23
N SER A 126 -2.02 -35.30 -0.29
CA SER A 126 -2.77 -34.87 0.91
C SER A 126 -3.05 -36.04 1.86
N ALA A 127 -3.49 -37.17 1.31
CA ALA A 127 -3.79 -38.37 2.08
C ALA A 127 -2.53 -38.92 2.78
N VAL A 128 -1.38 -38.92 2.10
CA VAL A 128 -0.11 -39.36 2.67
C VAL A 128 0.34 -38.45 3.83
N VAL A 129 0.19 -37.13 3.70
CA VAL A 129 0.56 -36.20 4.78
C VAL A 129 -0.35 -36.34 5.99
N LEU A 130 -1.67 -36.42 5.77
CA LEU A 130 -2.65 -36.55 6.86
C LEU A 130 -2.57 -37.92 7.57
N ALA A 131 -2.17 -38.97 6.86
CA ALA A 131 -2.02 -40.31 7.42
C ALA A 131 -0.65 -40.57 8.05
N SER A 132 0.24 -39.57 8.09
CA SER A 132 1.60 -39.73 8.63
C SER A 132 1.56 -40.05 10.13
N PRO A 133 2.19 -41.15 10.59
CA PRO A 133 2.24 -41.51 12.01
C PRO A 133 3.12 -40.56 12.85
N VAL A 134 3.85 -39.64 12.21
CA VAL A 134 4.70 -38.61 12.84
C VAL A 134 4.07 -37.21 12.71
N ALA A 135 2.77 -37.13 12.42
CA ALA A 135 2.05 -35.88 12.23
C ALA A 135 1.90 -35.09 13.53
N THR A 136 2.94 -34.35 13.93
CA THR A 136 2.81 -33.25 14.87
C THR A 136 2.10 -32.08 14.20
N PRO A 137 1.47 -31.16 14.96
CA PRO A 137 0.87 -29.96 14.38
C PRO A 137 1.86 -29.20 13.50
N GLU A 138 3.05 -28.91 14.01
CA GLU A 138 4.11 -28.20 13.27
C GLU A 138 4.51 -28.90 11.97
N PHE A 139 4.59 -30.24 11.97
CA PHE A 139 4.86 -31.02 10.76
C PHE A 139 3.75 -30.86 9.72
N LEU A 140 2.47 -30.95 10.12
CA LEU A 140 1.33 -30.79 9.22
C LEU A 140 1.27 -29.38 8.62
N TRP A 141 1.57 -28.37 9.44
CA TRP A 141 1.65 -26.97 9.04
C TRP A 141 2.67 -26.74 7.92
N ILE A 142 3.92 -27.13 8.17
CA ILE A 142 5.04 -26.92 7.24
C ILE A 142 4.82 -27.77 5.98
N SER A 143 4.37 -29.02 6.13
CA SER A 143 4.14 -29.91 5.00
C SER A 143 3.05 -29.39 4.07
N ALA A 144 1.90 -28.97 4.62
CA ALA A 144 0.81 -28.42 3.81
C ALA A 144 1.20 -27.11 3.12
N ALA A 145 1.92 -26.23 3.81
CA ALA A 145 2.44 -24.99 3.22
C ALA A 145 3.44 -25.28 2.08
N THR A 146 4.34 -26.24 2.28
CA THR A 146 5.35 -26.65 1.28
C THR A 146 4.69 -27.28 0.07
N ILE A 147 3.72 -28.18 0.28
CA ILE A 147 2.96 -28.79 -0.82
C ILE A 147 2.20 -27.71 -1.60
N SER A 148 1.41 -26.86 -0.93
CA SER A 148 0.73 -25.75 -1.60
C SER A 148 1.72 -24.93 -2.42
N ALA A 149 2.84 -24.50 -1.81
CA ALA A 149 3.84 -23.68 -2.46
C ALA A 149 4.43 -24.33 -3.73
N VAL A 150 4.80 -25.61 -3.68
CA VAL A 150 5.30 -26.37 -4.84
C VAL A 150 4.26 -26.42 -5.94
N PHE A 151 3.00 -26.68 -5.60
CA PHE A 151 1.93 -26.80 -6.58
C PHE A 151 1.41 -25.45 -7.09
N ASP A 152 1.55 -24.37 -6.33
CA ASP A 152 1.21 -23.00 -6.72
C ASP A 152 2.18 -22.45 -7.80
N PHE A 153 3.37 -23.03 -7.95
CA PHE A 153 4.27 -22.70 -9.07
C PHE A 153 3.70 -23.09 -10.43
N LEU A 154 2.89 -24.15 -10.52
CA LEU A 154 2.25 -24.54 -11.77
C LEU A 154 1.27 -23.47 -12.28
N PRO A 155 0.23 -23.04 -11.52
CA PRO A 155 -0.65 -21.97 -11.95
C PRO A 155 0.11 -20.64 -12.09
N ALA A 156 1.13 -20.35 -11.27
CA ALA A 156 1.98 -19.18 -11.47
C ALA A 156 2.68 -19.22 -12.84
N ALA A 157 3.33 -20.32 -13.22
CA ALA A 157 3.97 -20.46 -14.52
C ALA A 157 2.98 -20.29 -15.68
N LEU A 158 1.77 -20.87 -15.55
CA LEU A 158 0.72 -20.76 -16.57
C LEU A 158 0.18 -19.33 -16.70
N TYR A 159 -0.10 -18.63 -15.59
CA TYR A 159 -0.49 -17.22 -15.62
C TYR A 159 0.65 -16.30 -16.07
N GLY A 160 1.90 -16.64 -15.77
CA GLY A 160 3.09 -15.99 -16.30
C GLY A 160 3.20 -16.13 -17.82
N TYR A 161 2.91 -17.31 -18.35
CA TYR A 161 2.80 -17.53 -19.80
C TYR A 161 1.68 -16.69 -20.43
N PHE A 162 0.50 -16.63 -19.80
CA PHE A 162 -0.58 -15.75 -20.26
C PHE A 162 -0.23 -14.27 -20.19
N LEU A 163 0.52 -13.86 -19.16
CA LEU A 163 1.03 -12.51 -19.03
C LEU A 163 1.96 -12.16 -20.20
N LEU A 164 2.92 -13.04 -20.53
CA LEU A 164 3.84 -12.84 -21.66
C LEU A 164 3.08 -12.67 -22.99
N ARG A 165 1.99 -13.42 -23.19
CA ARG A 165 1.18 -13.35 -24.43
C ARG A 165 0.21 -12.17 -24.47
N THR A 166 -0.47 -11.86 -23.38
CA THR A 166 -1.59 -10.91 -23.37
C THR A 166 -1.22 -9.53 -22.88
N ARG A 167 -0.16 -9.41 -22.07
CA ARG A 167 0.27 -8.17 -21.38
C ARG A 167 -0.86 -7.47 -20.61
N ARG A 168 -1.89 -8.22 -20.18
CA ARG A 168 -3.06 -7.69 -19.46
C ARG A 168 -2.78 -7.59 -17.96
N ALA A 169 -3.30 -6.53 -17.35
CA ALA A 169 -3.22 -6.30 -15.90
C ALA A 169 -3.83 -7.45 -15.08
N THR A 170 -4.93 -8.06 -15.55
CA THR A 170 -5.58 -9.19 -14.89
C THR A 170 -4.71 -10.45 -14.86
N SER A 171 -3.92 -10.70 -15.91
CA SER A 171 -2.99 -11.83 -15.96
C SER A 171 -1.76 -11.56 -15.10
N PHE A 172 -1.25 -10.32 -15.10
CA PHE A 172 -0.18 -9.90 -14.20
C PHE A 172 -0.58 -10.03 -12.74
N SER A 173 -1.78 -9.59 -12.37
CA SER A 173 -2.23 -9.60 -10.99
C SER A 173 -2.41 -11.02 -10.45
N LEU A 174 -3.00 -11.92 -11.26
CA LEU A 174 -3.11 -13.34 -10.89
C LEU A 174 -1.74 -14.02 -10.80
N PHE A 175 -0.85 -13.76 -11.78
CA PHE A 175 0.52 -14.23 -11.70
C PHE A 175 1.21 -13.78 -10.41
N TYR A 176 1.17 -12.48 -10.11
CA TYR A 176 1.80 -11.90 -8.93
C TYR A 176 1.24 -12.49 -7.64
N LEU A 177 -0.09 -12.56 -7.49
CA LEU A 177 -0.74 -13.11 -6.29
C LEU A 177 -0.31 -14.56 -6.03
N ILE A 178 -0.34 -15.40 -7.06
CA ILE A 178 -0.03 -16.83 -6.94
C ILE A 178 1.47 -17.04 -6.76
N PHE A 179 2.31 -16.27 -7.46
CA PHE A 179 3.77 -16.35 -7.35
C PHE A 179 4.28 -15.87 -5.98
N MET A 180 3.68 -14.83 -5.40
CA MET A 180 4.11 -14.29 -4.11
C MET A 180 3.62 -15.12 -2.92
N TYR A 181 2.55 -15.91 -3.07
CA TYR A 181 2.01 -16.70 -1.95
C TYR A 181 2.99 -17.73 -1.36
N PRO A 182 3.75 -18.52 -2.15
CA PRO A 182 4.82 -19.39 -1.66
C PRO A 182 5.87 -18.72 -0.78
N PHE A 183 6.14 -17.43 -0.99
CA PHE A 183 7.14 -16.68 -0.21
C PHE A 183 6.75 -16.52 1.26
N ARG A 184 5.51 -16.87 1.64
CA ARG A 184 5.10 -17.00 3.05
C ARG A 184 5.93 -18.01 3.83
N LEU A 185 6.54 -19.00 3.17
CA LEU A 185 7.48 -19.93 3.80
C LEU A 185 8.76 -19.22 4.30
N LEU A 186 9.14 -18.11 3.68
CA LEU A 186 10.26 -17.29 4.16
C LEU A 186 9.89 -16.48 5.40
N LEU A 187 8.61 -16.35 5.71
CA LEU A 187 8.15 -15.68 6.92
C LEU A 187 8.10 -16.64 8.13
N ILE A 188 8.56 -17.89 8.01
CA ILE A 188 8.67 -18.78 9.17
C ILE A 188 9.71 -18.18 10.14
N PRO A 189 9.44 -18.15 11.47
CA PRO A 189 10.37 -17.58 12.44
C PRO A 189 11.78 -18.17 12.28
N GLY A 190 12.78 -17.28 12.20
CA GLY A 190 14.19 -17.65 11.99
C GLY A 190 14.61 -17.94 10.53
N ALA A 191 13.69 -17.96 9.56
CA ALA A 191 14.04 -18.13 8.15
C ALA A 191 14.64 -16.85 7.51
N VAL A 192 14.27 -15.69 8.03
CA VAL A 192 14.80 -14.38 7.62
C VAL A 192 15.46 -13.73 8.81
N ALA A 193 16.78 -13.48 8.70
CA ALA A 193 17.58 -12.90 9.79
C ALA A 193 17.38 -11.38 9.96
N SER A 194 16.73 -10.71 9.00
CA SER A 194 16.53 -9.25 9.00
C SER A 194 15.06 -8.90 9.14
N GLU A 195 14.73 -8.16 10.19
CA GLU A 195 13.39 -7.61 10.47
C GLU A 195 12.84 -6.82 9.28
N LEU A 196 13.70 -6.07 8.59
CA LEU A 196 13.36 -5.36 7.37
C LEU A 196 12.89 -6.30 6.25
N ALA A 197 13.66 -7.35 6.00
CA ALA A 197 13.35 -8.27 4.92
C ALA A 197 12.02 -8.98 5.20
N PHE A 198 11.73 -9.27 6.46
CA PHE A 198 10.44 -9.81 6.89
C PHE A 198 9.28 -8.86 6.55
N ASP A 199 9.35 -7.59 6.99
CA ASP A 199 8.29 -6.60 6.74
C ASP A 199 8.08 -6.31 5.24
N ILE A 200 9.17 -6.25 4.46
CA ILE A 200 9.09 -6.07 3.01
C ILE A 200 8.41 -7.27 2.35
N ILE A 201 8.84 -8.50 2.68
CA ILE A 201 8.24 -9.72 2.11
C ILE A 201 6.75 -9.78 2.47
N LEU A 202 6.41 -9.45 3.72
CA LEU A 202 5.03 -9.41 4.17
C LEU A 202 4.19 -8.39 3.38
N GLY A 203 4.69 -7.16 3.22
CA GLY A 203 4.05 -6.13 2.40
C GLY A 203 3.85 -6.58 0.96
N LEU A 204 4.86 -7.20 0.34
CA LEU A 204 4.78 -7.72 -1.04
C LEU A 204 3.72 -8.81 -1.19
N ILE A 205 3.57 -9.68 -0.19
CA ILE A 205 2.52 -10.72 -0.16
C ILE A 205 1.14 -10.07 -0.07
N LEU A 206 0.95 -9.10 0.85
CA LEU A 206 -0.31 -8.39 1.05
C LEU A 206 -0.73 -7.54 -0.16
N MET A 207 0.21 -7.15 -1.04
CA MET A 207 -0.12 -6.49 -2.32
C MET A 207 -0.89 -7.40 -3.29
N GLY A 208 -0.74 -8.72 -3.22
CA GLY A 208 -1.30 -9.65 -4.21
C GLY A 208 -2.81 -9.57 -4.38
N PRO A 209 -3.61 -9.69 -3.31
CA PRO A 209 -5.07 -9.59 -3.38
C PRO A 209 -5.52 -8.21 -3.87
N ALA A 210 -4.88 -7.14 -3.37
CA ALA A 210 -5.19 -5.77 -3.76
C ALA A 210 -4.98 -5.51 -5.25
N LEU A 211 -3.83 -5.94 -5.77
CA LEU A 211 -3.48 -5.84 -7.17
C LEU A 211 -4.51 -6.56 -8.04
N THR A 212 -4.98 -7.73 -7.57
CA THR A 212 -5.99 -8.53 -8.26
C THR A 212 -7.36 -7.85 -8.21
N ALA A 213 -7.82 -7.40 -7.05
CA ALA A 213 -9.06 -6.66 -6.93
C ALA A 213 -9.07 -5.40 -7.82
N ALA A 214 -8.00 -4.62 -7.81
CA ALA A 214 -7.86 -3.42 -8.63
C ALA A 214 -7.85 -3.74 -10.13
N ALA A 215 -7.11 -4.76 -10.56
CA ALA A 215 -7.02 -5.15 -11.97
C ALA A 215 -8.37 -5.62 -12.54
N PHE A 216 -9.18 -6.32 -11.74
CA PHE A 216 -10.50 -6.80 -12.16
C PHE A 216 -11.61 -5.74 -11.99
N HIS A 217 -11.45 -4.80 -11.05
CA HIS A 217 -12.40 -3.70 -10.88
C HIS A 217 -12.24 -2.61 -11.94
N PHE A 218 -11.00 -2.15 -12.17
CA PHE A 218 -10.72 -1.04 -13.09
C PHE A 218 -10.35 -1.55 -14.48
N ARG A 219 -11.38 -1.77 -15.29
CA ARG A 219 -11.33 -2.40 -16.63
C ARG A 219 -10.37 -1.77 -17.66
N ALA A 220 -9.93 -0.53 -17.44
CA ALA A 220 -9.08 0.21 -18.37
C ALA A 220 -7.60 0.31 -17.95
N ILE A 221 -7.25 -0.19 -16.76
CA ILE A 221 -5.89 -0.06 -16.26
C ILE A 221 -4.99 -1.06 -16.99
N THR A 222 -4.15 -0.55 -17.89
CA THR A 222 -3.00 -1.29 -18.44
C THR A 222 -1.98 -1.58 -17.35
N LEU A 223 -1.11 -2.57 -17.53
CA LEU A 223 0.03 -2.82 -16.65
C LEU A 223 0.85 -1.51 -16.53
N SER A 224 0.76 -0.88 -15.37
CA SER A 224 1.23 0.50 -15.17
C SER A 224 1.42 0.80 -13.69
N PHE A 225 2.15 1.87 -13.41
CA PHE A 225 2.40 2.34 -12.06
C PHE A 225 1.11 2.70 -11.29
N GLU A 226 0.04 3.05 -12.00
CA GLU A 226 -1.27 3.29 -11.39
C GLU A 226 -1.79 2.05 -10.65
N LEU A 227 -1.69 0.88 -11.30
CA LEU A 227 -2.10 -0.40 -10.69
C LEU A 227 -1.25 -0.73 -9.47
N ALA A 228 0.07 -0.53 -9.59
CA ALA A 228 1.02 -0.79 -8.50
C ALA A 228 0.78 0.15 -7.31
N GLY A 229 0.53 1.45 -7.56
CA GLY A 229 0.25 2.43 -6.51
C GLY A 229 -1.04 2.14 -5.74
N TYR A 230 -2.12 1.71 -6.42
CA TYR A 230 -3.34 1.27 -5.73
C TYR A 230 -3.12 0.00 -4.92
N ALA A 231 -2.34 -0.96 -5.43
CA ALA A 231 -2.01 -2.18 -4.69
C ALA A 231 -1.15 -1.89 -3.45
N LEU A 232 -0.19 -0.98 -3.56
CA LEU A 232 0.67 -0.56 -2.45
C LEU A 232 -0.12 0.17 -1.36
N ALA A 233 -1.06 1.04 -1.74
CA ALA A 233 -1.95 1.69 -0.79
C ALA A 233 -2.70 0.68 0.08
N TYR A 234 -3.31 -0.35 -0.53
CA TYR A 234 -4.00 -1.39 0.20
C TYR A 234 -3.06 -2.27 1.04
N ALA A 235 -1.91 -2.66 0.49
CA ALA A 235 -0.94 -3.46 1.22
C ALA A 235 -0.45 -2.77 2.49
N LEU A 236 -0.29 -1.44 2.45
CA LEU A 236 0.05 -0.68 3.63
C LEU A 236 -1.11 -0.60 4.62
N ILE A 237 -2.37 -0.45 4.18
CA ILE A 237 -3.51 -0.58 5.10
C ILE A 237 -3.44 -1.93 5.81
N ALA A 238 -3.30 -3.02 5.05
CA ALA A 238 -3.22 -4.35 5.62
C ALA A 238 -2.02 -4.47 6.58
N LEU A 239 -0.83 -4.00 6.20
CA LEU A 239 0.35 -4.00 7.06
C LEU A 239 0.09 -3.25 8.38
N TRP A 240 -0.39 -2.00 8.33
CA TRP A 240 -0.65 -1.21 9.52
C TRP A 240 -1.74 -1.81 10.41
N PHE A 241 -2.79 -2.39 9.81
CA PHE A 241 -3.81 -3.10 10.57
C PHE A 241 -3.30 -4.41 11.16
N SER A 242 -2.29 -5.07 10.55
CA SER A 242 -1.62 -6.22 11.17
C SER A 242 -0.91 -5.79 12.47
N PHE A 243 -0.21 -4.66 12.47
CA PHE A 243 0.37 -4.09 13.69
C PHE A 243 -0.69 -3.77 14.76
N VAL A 244 -1.84 -3.23 14.35
CA VAL A 244 -2.97 -2.96 15.25
C VAL A 244 -3.51 -4.23 15.91
N ILE A 245 -3.68 -5.31 15.14
CA ILE A 245 -4.23 -6.58 15.64
C ILE A 245 -3.21 -7.36 16.47
N ALA A 246 -1.92 -7.28 16.10
CA ALA A 246 -0.83 -7.95 16.78
C ALA A 246 -0.42 -7.26 18.09
N SER A 247 -0.56 -5.94 18.16
CA SER A 247 -0.16 -5.18 19.34
C SER A 247 -0.91 -5.67 20.60
N PRO A 248 -0.21 -6.14 21.64
CA PRO A 248 -0.84 -6.47 22.93
C PRO A 248 -1.39 -5.23 23.65
N VAL A 249 -1.17 -4.05 23.09
CA VAL A 249 -1.51 -2.76 23.69
C VAL A 249 -2.93 -2.37 23.30
N THR A 250 -3.85 -2.44 24.26
CA THR A 250 -5.21 -1.84 24.21
C THR A 250 -5.21 -0.31 24.24
N ASP A 251 -4.07 0.35 23.98
CA ASP A 251 -3.95 1.80 24.03
C ASP A 251 -4.66 2.43 22.82
N PRO A 252 -5.80 3.12 23.04
CA PRO A 252 -6.56 3.74 21.98
C PRO A 252 -5.75 4.79 21.20
N VAL A 253 -4.70 5.38 21.80
CA VAL A 253 -3.86 6.39 21.17
C VAL A 253 -2.94 5.78 20.10
N VAL A 254 -2.34 4.62 20.39
CA VAL A 254 -1.51 3.90 19.41
C VAL A 254 -2.38 3.39 18.27
N LEU A 255 -3.54 2.82 18.59
CA LEU A 255 -4.53 2.36 17.60
C LEU A 255 -5.00 3.49 16.68
N ALA A 256 -5.35 4.64 17.24
CA ALA A 256 -5.74 5.82 16.48
C ALA A 256 -4.59 6.30 15.59
N SER A 257 -3.36 6.34 16.10
CA SER A 257 -2.19 6.79 15.35
C SER A 257 -1.87 5.88 14.18
N LEU A 258 -1.82 4.56 14.39
CA LEU A 258 -1.62 3.56 13.34
C LEU A 258 -2.72 3.62 12.26
N THR A 259 -3.97 3.81 12.67
CA THR A 259 -5.10 3.95 11.74
C THR A 259 -4.95 5.22 10.89
N LEU A 260 -4.57 6.35 11.49
CA LEU A 260 -4.35 7.61 10.80
C LEU A 260 -3.15 7.53 9.84
N ILE A 261 -2.06 6.87 10.25
CA ILE A 261 -0.90 6.58 9.40
C ILE A 261 -1.34 5.75 8.20
N ALA A 262 -2.11 4.67 8.41
CA ALA A 262 -2.62 3.81 7.35
C ALA A 262 -3.45 4.57 6.32
N VAL A 263 -4.37 5.42 6.79
CA VAL A 263 -5.18 6.27 5.92
C VAL A 263 -4.31 7.28 5.17
N GLY A 264 -3.38 7.95 5.87
CA GLY A 264 -2.46 8.92 5.29
C GLY A 264 -1.60 8.31 4.18
N THR A 265 -0.93 7.18 4.43
CA THR A 265 -0.11 6.49 3.43
C THR A 265 -0.92 6.02 2.22
N SER A 266 -2.16 5.58 2.45
CA SER A 266 -3.06 5.14 1.39
C SER A 266 -3.48 6.29 0.47
N ILE A 267 -3.81 7.43 1.06
CA ILE A 267 -4.11 8.65 0.31
C ILE A 267 -2.86 9.12 -0.44
N GLY A 268 -1.68 9.07 0.19
CA GLY A 268 -0.40 9.40 -0.44
C GLY A 268 -0.12 8.60 -1.71
N PHE A 269 -0.17 7.27 -1.63
CA PHE A 269 0.03 6.40 -2.79
C PHE A 269 -1.10 6.49 -3.82
N GLY A 270 -2.35 6.65 -3.39
CA GLY A 270 -3.46 6.92 -4.29
C GLY A 270 -3.30 8.23 -5.06
N THR A 271 -2.81 9.30 -4.41
CA THR A 271 -2.50 10.60 -5.03
C THR A 271 -1.37 10.47 -6.04
N SER A 272 -0.32 9.72 -5.68
CA SER A 272 0.80 9.39 -6.56
C SER A 272 0.33 8.62 -7.81
N ALA A 273 -0.44 7.55 -7.65
CA ALA A 273 -1.02 6.78 -8.76
C ALA A 273 -1.87 7.66 -9.70
N TYR A 274 -2.71 8.52 -9.12
CA TYR A 274 -3.56 9.45 -9.88
C TYR A 274 -2.74 10.49 -10.67
N THR A 275 -1.71 11.08 -10.06
CA THR A 275 -0.83 12.04 -10.74
C THR A 275 -0.02 11.39 -11.85
N TYR A 276 0.46 10.15 -11.65
CA TYR A 276 1.10 9.37 -12.69
C TYR A 276 0.16 9.12 -13.89
N ALA A 277 -1.08 8.67 -13.63
CA ALA A 277 -2.06 8.43 -14.69
C ALA A 277 -2.36 9.70 -15.50
N ARG A 278 -2.44 10.85 -14.82
CA ARG A 278 -2.62 12.16 -15.46
C ARG A 278 -1.39 12.64 -16.22
N TRP A 279 -0.18 12.34 -15.74
CA TRP A 279 1.05 12.62 -16.48
C TRP A 279 1.15 11.76 -17.74
N LYS A 280 0.80 10.48 -17.68
CA LYS A 280 0.83 9.58 -18.84
C LYS A 280 0.00 10.13 -20.01
N THR A 281 -1.14 10.75 -19.71
CA THR A 281 -2.04 11.34 -20.71
C THR A 281 -1.61 12.74 -21.16
N SER A 282 -1.24 13.62 -20.23
CA SER A 282 -0.95 15.03 -20.55
C SER A 282 0.52 15.33 -20.89
N ARG A 283 1.44 14.45 -20.47
CA ARG A 283 2.90 14.60 -20.55
C ARG A 283 3.46 15.89 -19.93
N VAL A 284 2.70 16.56 -19.07
CA VAL A 284 3.13 17.78 -18.37
C VAL A 284 4.15 17.45 -17.27
N HIS A 285 5.39 17.94 -17.40
CA HIS A 285 6.48 17.65 -16.48
C HIS A 285 6.20 18.03 -15.01
N ALA A 286 5.48 19.13 -14.76
CA ALA A 286 5.08 19.50 -13.40
C ALA A 286 4.22 18.41 -12.72
N THR A 287 3.38 17.72 -13.51
CA THR A 287 2.55 16.61 -12.99
C THR A 287 3.40 15.39 -12.64
N PHE A 288 4.48 15.13 -13.40
CA PHE A 288 5.43 14.07 -13.08
C PHE A 288 6.24 14.38 -11.83
N ALA A 289 6.67 15.63 -11.67
CA ALA A 289 7.37 16.07 -10.46
C ALA A 289 6.48 15.96 -9.21
N LEU A 290 5.18 16.29 -9.31
CA LEU A 290 4.21 16.02 -8.24
C LEU A 290 4.05 14.53 -7.94
N PHE A 291 3.97 13.69 -8.98
CA PHE A 291 3.96 12.24 -8.83
C PHE A 291 5.15 11.74 -8.00
N MET A 292 6.37 12.12 -8.40
CA MET A 292 7.59 11.74 -7.68
C MET A 292 7.58 12.27 -6.24
N SER A 293 7.12 13.51 -6.04
CA SER A 293 7.01 14.09 -4.70
C SER A 293 6.07 13.30 -3.79
N PHE A 294 4.86 12.98 -4.25
CA PHE A 294 3.93 12.18 -3.45
C PHE A 294 4.44 10.76 -3.23
N MET A 295 5.05 10.12 -4.23
CA MET A 295 5.62 8.79 -4.08
C MET A 295 6.72 8.76 -3.02
N LEU A 296 7.74 9.62 -3.16
CA LEU A 296 8.89 9.66 -2.27
C LEU A 296 8.49 10.13 -0.86
N GLY A 297 7.61 11.12 -0.76
CA GLY A 297 7.11 11.62 0.51
C GLY A 297 6.30 10.58 1.26
N THR A 298 5.46 9.80 0.55
CA THR A 298 4.70 8.72 1.18
C THR A 298 5.60 7.57 1.62
N LEU A 299 6.57 7.15 0.80
CA LEU A 299 7.58 6.14 1.18
C LEU A 299 8.37 6.58 2.41
N SER A 300 8.84 7.84 2.40
CA SER A 300 9.54 8.42 3.55
C SER A 300 8.70 8.37 4.81
N PHE A 301 7.43 8.76 4.73
CA PHE A 301 6.54 8.73 5.87
C PHE A 301 6.29 7.30 6.37
N THR A 302 6.14 6.33 5.47
CA THR A 302 6.03 4.91 5.84
C THR A 302 7.28 4.44 6.59
N LEU A 303 8.49 4.75 6.11
CA LEU A 303 9.73 4.36 6.79
C LEU A 303 9.87 5.05 8.15
N ALA A 304 9.58 6.34 8.23
CA ALA A 304 9.62 7.09 9.49
C ALA A 304 8.58 6.55 10.50
N ALA A 305 7.41 6.11 10.03
CA ALA A 305 6.39 5.49 10.86
C ALA A 305 6.82 4.10 11.36
N LEU A 306 7.42 3.27 10.50
CA LEU A 306 7.95 1.96 10.88
C LEU A 306 9.07 2.09 11.92
N GLU A 307 9.96 3.08 11.74
CA GLU A 307 10.99 3.40 12.74
C GLU A 307 10.37 3.93 14.05
N GLY A 308 9.35 4.79 13.95
CA GLY A 308 8.67 5.38 15.10
C GLY A 308 7.93 4.36 15.99
N ILE A 309 7.48 3.24 15.43
CA ILE A 309 6.85 2.15 16.20
C ILE A 309 7.84 1.07 16.64
N GLY A 310 9.14 1.26 16.37
CA GLY A 310 10.18 0.30 16.73
C GLY A 310 10.18 -0.99 15.91
N ALA A 311 9.38 -1.08 14.83
CA ALA A 311 9.40 -2.22 13.90
C ALA A 311 10.74 -2.30 13.16
N VAL A 312 11.44 -1.16 13.08
CA VAL A 312 12.72 -1.02 12.42
C VAL A 312 13.59 -0.06 13.21
N THR A 313 14.83 -0.43 13.53
CA THR A 313 15.69 0.39 14.43
C THR A 313 17.06 0.73 13.85
N ALA A 314 17.35 0.38 12.59
CA ALA A 314 18.68 0.55 12.02
C ALA A 314 18.95 1.98 11.51
N VAL A 315 20.21 2.41 11.67
CA VAL A 315 20.75 3.71 11.20
C VAL A 315 20.45 3.97 9.71
N GLU A 316 20.42 2.92 8.91
CA GLU A 316 20.14 2.96 7.48
C GLU A 316 18.76 3.53 7.16
N PHE A 317 17.76 3.32 8.03
CA PHE A 317 16.40 3.85 7.84
C PHE A 317 16.32 5.33 8.08
N THR A 318 17.05 5.81 9.08
CA THR A 318 17.18 7.24 9.32
C THR A 318 17.76 7.95 8.11
N TYR A 319 18.79 7.38 7.48
CA TYR A 319 19.29 7.90 6.20
C TYR A 319 18.22 7.82 5.09
N ALA A 320 17.57 6.66 4.92
CA ALA A 320 16.62 6.45 3.83
C ALA A 320 15.43 7.40 3.90
N TYR A 321 14.73 7.52 5.04
CA TYR A 321 13.58 8.42 5.12
C TYR A 321 14.00 9.89 5.03
N VAL A 322 15.13 10.30 5.61
CA VAL A 322 15.60 11.70 5.48
C VAL A 322 15.89 12.02 4.01
N ILE A 323 16.62 11.15 3.31
CA ILE A 323 16.92 11.33 1.88
C ILE A 323 15.63 11.39 1.06
N LEU A 324 14.69 10.48 1.31
CA LEU A 324 13.41 10.45 0.58
C LEU A 324 12.55 11.69 0.87
N THR A 325 12.52 12.18 2.11
CA THR A 325 11.82 13.43 2.49
C THR A 325 12.32 14.60 1.67
N PHE A 326 13.64 14.80 1.64
CA PHE A 326 14.24 15.93 0.95
C PHE A 326 14.17 15.79 -0.57
N ALA A 327 14.27 14.57 -1.11
CA ALA A 327 14.00 14.30 -2.52
C ALA A 327 12.53 14.60 -2.89
N ALA A 328 11.58 14.30 -2.00
CA ALA A 328 10.17 14.64 -2.17
C ALA A 328 9.96 16.16 -2.20
N LEU A 329 10.57 16.91 -1.28
CA LEU A 329 10.53 18.37 -1.25
C LEU A 329 11.19 19.00 -2.48
N MET A 330 12.31 18.44 -2.95
CA MET A 330 12.97 18.85 -4.20
C MET A 330 12.01 18.70 -5.39
N CYS A 331 11.37 17.53 -5.53
CA CYS A 331 10.39 17.27 -6.59
C CYS A 331 9.17 18.19 -6.48
N PHE A 332 8.70 18.49 -5.27
CA PHE A 332 7.60 19.42 -5.06
C PHE A 332 7.96 20.84 -5.52
N ASN A 333 9.15 21.29 -5.14
CA ASN A 333 9.70 22.57 -5.60
C ASN A 333 9.81 22.62 -7.12
N LEU A 334 10.39 21.59 -7.75
CA LEU A 334 10.47 21.47 -9.20
C LEU A 334 9.08 21.58 -9.85
N ALA A 335 8.05 20.95 -9.27
CA ALA A 335 6.69 21.08 -9.77
C ALA A 335 6.17 22.53 -9.73
N ALA A 336 6.45 23.26 -8.65
CA ALA A 336 6.05 24.66 -8.50
C ALA A 336 6.77 25.59 -9.50
N PHE A 337 8.09 25.42 -9.69
CA PHE A 337 8.86 26.17 -10.68
C PHE A 337 8.41 25.87 -12.12
N LEU A 338 8.14 24.60 -12.44
CA LEU A 338 7.62 24.20 -13.74
C LEU A 338 6.21 24.76 -13.98
N ALA A 339 5.35 24.81 -12.95
CA ALA A 339 4.02 25.40 -13.05
C ALA A 339 4.02 26.93 -13.26
N LEU A 340 5.11 27.60 -12.88
CA LEU A 340 5.36 29.03 -13.11
C LEU A 340 6.08 29.33 -14.43
N ASP A 341 6.44 28.30 -15.20
CA ASP A 341 7.28 28.39 -16.41
C ASP A 341 8.69 28.99 -16.15
N TRP A 342 9.20 28.90 -14.92
CA TRP A 342 10.51 29.44 -14.53
C TRP A 342 11.66 28.48 -14.84
N ARG A 343 11.82 28.12 -16.12
CA ARG A 343 12.75 27.07 -16.57
C ARG A 343 14.21 27.34 -16.23
N SER A 344 14.64 28.61 -16.22
CA SER A 344 16.01 29.01 -15.89
C SER A 344 16.38 28.76 -14.42
N LEU A 345 15.40 28.58 -13.54
CA LEU A 345 15.59 28.39 -12.10
C LEU A 345 15.38 26.93 -11.65
N LEU A 346 15.24 25.97 -12.57
CA LEU A 346 14.98 24.57 -12.23
C LEU A 346 16.12 23.88 -11.48
N LEU A 347 17.34 24.42 -11.51
CA LEU A 347 18.47 23.89 -10.73
C LEU A 347 18.40 24.29 -9.25
N LEU A 348 17.68 25.37 -8.92
CA LEU A 348 17.66 25.91 -7.56
C LEU A 348 17.07 24.92 -6.52
N PRO A 349 15.95 24.21 -6.79
CA PRO A 349 15.47 23.14 -5.91
C PRO A 349 16.50 22.04 -5.63
N VAL A 350 17.33 21.70 -6.62
CA VAL A 350 18.37 20.67 -6.50
C VAL A 350 19.52 21.20 -5.64
N ILE A 351 19.99 22.40 -5.94
CA ILE A 351 21.10 23.06 -5.22
C ILE A 351 20.75 23.28 -3.74
N MET A 352 19.48 23.52 -3.41
CA MET A 352 19.03 23.67 -2.02
C MET A 352 19.16 22.38 -1.19
N VAL A 353 18.99 21.21 -1.82
CA VAL A 353 18.94 19.91 -1.14
C VAL A 353 20.28 19.18 -1.22
N LEU A 354 21.05 19.41 -2.28
CA LEU A 354 22.30 18.70 -2.55
C LEU A 354 23.33 18.78 -1.41
N PRO A 355 23.57 19.93 -0.74
CA PRO A 355 24.53 19.99 0.36
C PRO A 355 24.19 19.04 1.51
N LEU A 356 22.91 18.93 1.87
CA LEU A 356 22.47 17.99 2.90
C LEU A 356 22.66 16.55 2.44
N MET A 357 22.35 16.24 1.18
CA MET A 357 22.57 14.89 0.64
C MET A 357 24.04 14.48 0.68
N VAL A 358 24.93 15.38 0.26
CA VAL A 358 26.39 15.14 0.31
C VAL A 358 26.84 14.98 1.76
N TYR A 359 26.38 15.84 2.67
CA TYR A 359 26.67 15.72 4.10
C TYR A 359 26.27 14.35 4.66
N LEU A 360 25.05 13.89 4.38
CA LEU A 360 24.56 12.58 4.84
C LEU A 360 25.36 11.41 4.25
N LEU A 361 25.69 11.49 2.95
CA LEU A 361 26.49 10.46 2.28
C LEU A 361 27.90 10.34 2.87
N LEU A 362 28.52 11.45 3.27
CA LEU A 362 29.84 11.46 3.89
C LEU A 362 29.85 10.91 5.33
N GLN A 363 28.71 10.96 6.03
CA GLN A 363 28.56 10.44 7.39
C GLN A 363 28.18 8.96 7.43
N TYR A 364 27.66 8.39 6.34
CA TYR A 364 27.31 6.98 6.29
C TYR A 364 28.55 6.07 6.43
N PRO A 365 28.50 4.99 7.23
CA PRO A 365 27.34 4.41 7.93
C PRO A 365 27.17 4.84 9.40
N ALA A 366 27.88 5.88 9.87
CA ALA A 366 27.76 6.33 11.24
C ALA A 366 26.34 6.84 11.56
N ASN A 367 25.91 6.73 12.82
CA ASN A 367 24.58 7.20 13.23
C ASN A 367 24.48 8.72 12.99
N PRO A 368 23.60 9.20 12.10
CA PRO A 368 23.53 10.61 11.74
C PRO A 368 23.08 11.46 12.92
N ARG A 369 22.30 10.90 13.87
CA ARG A 369 21.87 11.60 15.09
C ARG A 369 23.03 11.91 16.04
N ALA A 370 24.13 11.17 15.95
CA ALA A 370 25.33 11.39 16.75
C ALA A 370 26.29 12.41 16.10
N ALA A 371 26.07 12.77 14.83
CA ALA A 371 26.93 13.72 14.15
C ALA A 371 26.64 15.16 14.62
N PRO A 372 27.67 15.95 14.96
CA PRO A 372 27.48 17.36 15.29
C PRO A 372 26.88 18.07 14.07
N PHE A 373 25.91 18.96 14.30
CA PHE A 373 25.20 19.73 13.26
C PHE A 373 24.17 18.97 12.41
N PHE A 374 23.91 17.68 12.65
CA PHE A 374 22.89 16.95 11.88
C PHE A 374 21.50 17.59 11.99
N LEU A 375 21.07 17.91 13.21
CA LEU A 375 19.74 18.45 13.46
C LEU A 375 19.59 19.86 12.85
N GLU A 376 20.61 20.70 12.98
CA GLU A 376 20.67 22.03 12.38
C GLU A 376 20.66 21.98 10.85
N ALA A 377 21.44 21.08 10.25
CA ALA A 377 21.51 20.91 8.80
C ALA A 377 20.16 20.43 8.22
N VAL A 378 19.53 19.45 8.88
CA VAL A 378 18.20 18.96 8.52
C VAL A 378 17.14 20.05 8.72
N ALA A 379 17.15 20.76 9.85
CA ALA A 379 16.17 21.81 10.14
C ALA A 379 16.27 22.98 9.16
N LEU A 380 17.48 23.48 8.88
CA LEU A 380 17.70 24.59 7.97
C LEU A 380 17.28 24.22 6.53
N THR A 381 17.72 23.07 6.05
CA THR A 381 17.33 22.57 4.72
C THR A 381 15.82 22.31 4.66
N GLY A 382 15.22 21.81 5.75
CA GLY A 382 13.78 21.56 5.86
C GLY A 382 12.98 22.86 5.76
N ILE A 383 13.37 23.89 6.51
CA ILE A 383 12.75 25.21 6.48
C ILE A 383 12.80 25.80 5.07
N LEU A 384 13.98 25.80 4.43
CA LEU A 384 14.13 26.29 3.05
C LEU A 384 13.30 25.45 2.07
N GLY A 385 13.40 24.13 2.17
CA GLY A 385 12.69 23.16 1.34
C GLY A 385 11.17 23.24 1.46
N THR A 386 10.65 23.74 2.58
CA THR A 386 9.21 23.95 2.84
C THR A 386 8.73 25.37 2.50
N LEU A 387 9.47 26.41 2.88
CA LEU A 387 9.03 27.81 2.68
C LEU A 387 9.02 28.20 1.20
N VAL A 388 10.02 27.78 0.43
CA VAL A 388 10.10 28.07 -1.00
C VAL A 388 8.86 27.54 -1.76
N PRO A 389 8.50 26.25 -1.70
CA PRO A 389 7.35 25.76 -2.46
C PRO A 389 6.02 26.31 -1.91
N VAL A 390 5.90 26.54 -0.60
CA VAL A 390 4.73 27.21 -0.01
C VAL A 390 4.58 28.63 -0.59
N GLY A 391 5.65 29.42 -0.59
CA GLY A 391 5.64 30.77 -1.15
C GLY A 391 5.27 30.81 -2.63
N LEU A 392 5.85 29.92 -3.44
CA LEU A 392 5.56 29.81 -4.87
C LEU A 392 4.11 29.40 -5.14
N ASN A 393 3.57 28.45 -4.37
CA ASN A 393 2.18 28.02 -4.51
C ASN A 393 1.19 29.09 -4.03
N LEU A 394 1.51 29.84 -2.96
CA LEU A 394 0.72 31.00 -2.54
C LEU A 394 0.73 32.11 -3.59
N TYR A 395 1.88 32.35 -4.23
CA TYR A 395 1.99 33.30 -5.35
C TYR A 395 1.13 32.86 -6.54
N LEU A 396 1.21 31.58 -6.95
CA LEU A 396 0.37 30.99 -7.99
C LEU A 396 -1.12 31.13 -7.67
N TRP A 397 -1.53 30.79 -6.44
CA TRP A 397 -2.90 30.94 -5.98
C TRP A 397 -3.38 32.39 -6.10
N ARG A 398 -2.60 33.36 -5.58
CA ARG A 398 -2.95 34.79 -5.66
C ARG A 398 -3.09 35.25 -7.11
N ARG A 399 -2.23 34.79 -8.01
CA ARG A 399 -2.30 35.11 -9.44
C ARG A 399 -3.59 34.56 -10.06
N MET A 400 -3.87 33.26 -9.88
CA MET A 400 -5.06 32.60 -10.42
C MET A 400 -6.37 33.15 -9.84
N ALA A 401 -6.37 33.50 -8.55
CA ALA A 401 -7.53 34.09 -7.88
C ALA A 401 -7.85 35.48 -8.43
N LYS A 402 -6.83 36.30 -8.73
CA LYS A 402 -7.02 37.62 -9.34
C LYS A 402 -7.56 37.52 -10.77
N THR A 403 -7.20 36.50 -11.53
CA THR A 403 -7.64 36.28 -12.91
C THR A 403 -8.94 35.46 -13.01
N ASN A 404 -9.56 35.09 -11.88
CA ASN A 404 -10.73 34.20 -11.82
C ASN A 404 -10.54 32.91 -12.63
N GLU A 405 -9.32 32.38 -12.64
CA GLU A 405 -9.03 31.14 -13.33
C GLU A 405 -9.75 29.96 -12.65
N PRO A 406 -10.29 29.01 -13.43
CA PRO A 406 -10.87 27.81 -12.88
C PRO A 406 -9.78 27.04 -12.12
N LYS A 407 -10.13 26.43 -10.97
CA LYS A 407 -9.18 25.61 -10.21
C LYS A 407 -8.12 26.42 -9.46
N SER A 408 -8.40 27.69 -9.18
CA SER A 408 -7.53 28.59 -8.41
C SER A 408 -7.27 28.09 -6.99
N SER A 409 -8.14 27.29 -6.37
CA SER A 409 -7.92 26.75 -5.02
C SER A 409 -6.81 25.69 -4.93
N ARG A 410 -6.36 25.13 -6.06
CA ARG A 410 -5.41 24.00 -6.06
C ARG A 410 -4.04 24.35 -5.49
N PRO A 411 -3.36 25.45 -5.90
CA PRO A 411 -2.05 25.78 -5.35
C PRO A 411 -2.13 26.11 -3.86
N LEU A 412 -3.24 26.69 -3.39
CA LEU A 412 -3.47 26.93 -1.96
C LEU A 412 -3.49 25.63 -1.15
N LEU A 413 -4.20 24.61 -1.63
CA LEU A 413 -4.28 23.31 -0.96
C LEU A 413 -2.94 22.54 -1.01
N LEU A 414 -2.19 22.70 -2.10
CA LEU A 414 -0.82 22.19 -2.21
C LEU A 414 0.11 22.84 -1.18
N ALA A 415 0.06 24.17 -1.03
CA ALA A 415 0.81 24.90 -0.02
C ALA A 415 0.41 24.49 1.41
N LEU A 416 -0.90 24.42 1.67
CA LEU A 416 -1.43 24.02 2.98
C LEU A 416 -0.95 22.62 3.37
N GLY A 417 -0.97 21.67 2.43
CA GLY A 417 -0.52 20.31 2.73
C GLY A 417 0.98 20.25 3.09
N ILE A 418 1.84 21.00 2.40
CA ILE A 418 3.27 21.05 2.77
C ILE A 418 3.44 21.65 4.17
N LEU A 419 2.72 22.74 4.45
CA LEU A 419 2.80 23.40 5.75
C LEU A 419 2.36 22.46 6.88
N LEU A 420 1.22 21.77 6.71
CA LEU A 420 0.72 20.81 7.68
C LEU A 420 1.68 19.64 7.87
N LEU A 421 2.29 19.14 6.79
CA LEU A 421 3.29 18.08 6.88
C LEU A 421 4.52 18.54 7.66
N ALA A 422 5.06 19.72 7.33
CA ALA A 422 6.24 20.26 7.99
C ALA A 422 5.99 20.53 9.47
N ILE A 423 4.83 21.08 9.82
CA ILE A 423 4.41 21.27 11.22
C ILE A 423 4.26 19.92 11.92
N GLY A 424 3.60 18.94 11.29
CA GLY A 424 3.42 17.60 11.85
C GLY A 424 4.75 16.89 12.13
N MET A 425 5.74 17.05 11.25
CA MET A 425 7.08 16.49 11.44
C MET A 425 7.94 17.27 12.44
N ALA A 426 7.75 18.59 12.57
CA ALA A 426 8.51 19.42 13.51
C ALA A 426 7.96 19.37 14.96
N ILE A 427 6.64 19.29 15.12
CA ILE A 427 5.99 19.25 16.45
C ILE A 427 6.29 17.94 17.18
N GLY A 428 6.30 16.80 16.47
CA GLY A 428 6.53 15.48 17.07
C GLY A 428 7.77 15.40 17.98
N PRO A 429 8.97 15.73 17.46
CA PRO A 429 10.21 15.72 18.25
C PRO A 429 10.26 16.77 19.37
N SER A 430 9.60 17.92 19.20
CA SER A 430 9.68 19.05 20.14
C SER A 430 8.88 18.87 21.44
N LEU A 431 7.84 18.02 21.44
CA LEU A 431 6.95 17.84 22.60
C LEU A 431 7.31 16.64 23.49
N MET A 432 8.11 15.68 23.01
CA MET A 432 8.32 14.39 23.71
C MET A 432 9.78 13.98 23.87
N GLY A 433 10.74 14.81 23.43
CA GLY A 433 12.18 14.48 23.52
C GLY A 433 12.66 13.63 22.34
N MET A 434 13.99 13.64 22.10
CA MET A 434 14.61 13.07 20.90
C MET A 434 14.71 11.54 20.87
N GLU A 435 14.32 10.84 21.94
CA GLU A 435 14.54 9.39 22.08
C GLU A 435 13.61 8.53 21.22
N SER A 436 12.52 9.10 20.72
CA SER A 436 11.76 8.53 19.61
C SER A 436 11.28 9.68 18.74
N MET A 437 11.66 9.70 17.46
CA MET A 437 10.97 10.53 16.47
C MET A 437 9.57 9.92 16.30
N ASN A 438 8.69 10.25 17.23
CA ASN A 438 7.48 9.51 17.52
C ASN A 438 6.40 9.94 16.54
N VAL A 439 6.44 9.36 15.34
CA VAL A 439 5.33 9.37 14.38
C VAL A 439 4.07 8.73 15.00
N GLY A 440 4.21 8.03 16.14
CA GLY A 440 3.12 7.58 17.01
C GLY A 440 2.43 8.68 17.82
N ASN A 441 2.85 9.95 17.76
CA ASN A 441 2.09 11.04 18.37
C ASN A 441 0.79 11.31 17.56
N PRO A 442 -0.40 11.21 18.17
CA PRO A 442 -1.67 11.39 17.48
C PRO A 442 -1.82 12.77 16.84
N ILE A 443 -1.22 13.82 17.43
CA ILE A 443 -1.23 15.18 16.87
C ILE A 443 -0.47 15.21 15.55
N SER A 444 0.73 14.63 15.52
CA SER A 444 1.54 14.50 14.30
C SER A 444 0.82 13.66 13.25
N ALA A 445 0.22 12.53 13.64
CA ALA A 445 -0.53 11.67 12.73
C ALA A 445 -1.76 12.39 12.12
N VAL A 446 -2.50 13.17 12.91
CA VAL A 446 -3.63 14.00 12.44
C VAL A 446 -3.15 15.07 11.46
N LEU A 447 -2.07 15.79 11.77
CA LEU A 447 -1.53 16.84 10.89
C LEU A 447 -1.02 16.26 9.57
N ILE A 448 -0.38 15.10 9.62
CA ILE A 448 0.12 14.42 8.43
C ILE A 448 -1.04 13.87 7.60
N MET A 449 -2.07 13.27 8.21
CA MET A 449 -3.29 12.88 7.50
C MET A 449 -3.97 14.09 6.85
N ALA A 450 -4.09 15.21 7.58
CA ALA A 450 -4.65 16.44 7.06
C ALA A 450 -3.83 17.00 5.88
N ALA A 451 -2.50 16.86 5.91
CA ALA A 451 -1.63 17.21 4.79
C ALA A 451 -1.94 16.36 3.54
N PHE A 452 -2.03 15.04 3.68
CA PHE A 452 -2.37 14.13 2.57
C PHE A 452 -3.77 14.39 2.01
N LEU A 453 -4.75 14.69 2.87
CA LEU A 453 -6.09 15.08 2.45
C LEU A 453 -6.07 16.40 1.67
N ALA A 454 -5.37 17.43 2.17
CA ALA A 454 -5.22 18.71 1.48
C ALA A 454 -4.61 18.51 0.07
N TRP A 455 -3.55 17.72 -0.02
CA TRP A 455 -2.93 17.37 -1.31
C TRP A 455 -3.89 16.61 -2.23
N TRP A 456 -4.60 15.61 -1.75
CA TRP A 456 -5.58 14.87 -2.53
C TRP A 456 -6.68 15.79 -3.07
N PHE A 457 -7.24 16.66 -2.24
CA PHE A 457 -8.24 17.64 -2.66
C PHE A 457 -7.68 18.65 -3.68
N GLY A 458 -6.45 19.12 -3.49
CA GLY A 458 -5.76 20.03 -4.41
C GLY A 458 -5.52 19.39 -5.77
N VAL A 459 -4.98 18.18 -5.80
CA VAL A 459 -4.63 17.46 -7.04
C VAL A 459 -5.88 17.05 -7.82
N THR A 460 -6.88 16.48 -7.15
CA THR A 460 -8.12 16.04 -7.80
C THR A 460 -9.02 17.22 -8.18
N GLY A 461 -8.89 18.36 -7.50
CA GLY A 461 -9.75 19.53 -7.69
C GLY A 461 -11.16 19.36 -7.12
N LYS A 462 -11.38 18.36 -6.27
CA LYS A 462 -12.69 18.10 -5.63
C LYS A 462 -13.12 19.21 -4.67
N ALA A 463 -12.17 19.98 -4.12
CA ALA A 463 -12.45 21.10 -3.22
C ALA A 463 -13.39 22.15 -3.83
N GLU A 464 -13.26 22.43 -5.13
CA GLU A 464 -14.12 23.43 -5.78
C GLU A 464 -15.53 22.92 -5.98
N GLY A 465 -15.69 21.64 -6.32
CA GLY A 465 -17.01 21.00 -6.38
C GLY A 465 -17.72 21.05 -5.03
N LEU A 466 -16.99 20.84 -3.93
CA LEU A 466 -17.52 20.94 -2.58
C LEU A 466 -17.90 22.38 -2.22
N SER A 467 -17.02 23.35 -2.49
CA SER A 467 -17.29 24.77 -2.23
C SER A 467 -18.48 25.32 -3.02
N LYS A 468 -18.67 24.87 -4.27
CA LYS A 468 -19.82 25.25 -5.10
C LYS A 468 -21.12 24.68 -4.54
N ARG A 469 -21.11 23.43 -4.06
CA ARG A 469 -22.27 22.81 -3.39
C ARG A 469 -22.61 23.52 -2.08
N LEU A 470 -21.62 23.74 -1.21
CA LEU A 470 -21.82 24.44 0.06
C LEU A 470 -22.35 25.88 -0.14
N ARG A 471 -21.89 26.59 -1.19
CA ARG A 471 -22.44 27.91 -1.53
C ARG A 471 -23.86 27.84 -2.08
N ALA A 472 -24.16 26.84 -2.92
CA ALA A 472 -25.51 26.62 -3.43
C ALA A 472 -26.51 26.31 -2.30
N ASP A 473 -26.10 25.46 -1.36
CA ASP A 473 -26.91 25.11 -0.18
C ASP A 473 -27.08 26.31 0.76
N ALA A 474 -26.05 27.13 0.93
CA ALA A 474 -26.14 28.39 1.69
C ALA A 474 -27.08 29.42 1.04
N THR A 475 -27.10 29.52 -0.29
CA THR A 475 -28.05 30.39 -1.02
C THR A 475 -29.50 29.90 -0.97
N ILE A 476 -29.71 28.59 -0.83
CA ILE A 476 -31.05 28.01 -0.64
C ILE A 476 -31.55 28.29 0.79
N LEU A 477 -30.65 28.25 1.78
CA LEU A 477 -30.96 28.55 3.18
C LEU A 477 -31.12 30.05 3.48
N SER A 478 -30.55 30.95 2.66
CA SER A 478 -30.69 32.39 2.86
C SER A 478 -32.00 32.99 2.32
N GLY A 479 -32.78 32.24 1.52
CA GLY A 479 -34.02 32.73 0.89
C GLY A 479 -33.83 33.96 -0.02
N PRO A 480 -34.77 34.28 -0.91
CA PRO A 480 -34.81 35.60 -1.50
C PRO A 480 -35.19 36.57 -0.38
N ALA A 481 -34.29 37.52 -0.05
CA ALA A 481 -34.65 38.68 0.75
C ALA A 481 -35.92 39.29 0.13
N GLY A 482 -36.98 39.36 0.94
CA GLY A 482 -38.32 39.68 0.51
C GLY A 482 -38.35 40.91 -0.39
N GLY A 483 -38.76 40.70 -1.63
CA GLY A 483 -39.35 41.75 -2.45
C GLY A 483 -40.64 42.18 -1.76
N SER A 484 -40.54 43.13 -0.84
CA SER A 484 -41.67 43.94 -0.41
C SER A 484 -42.13 44.73 -1.63
N GLN A 485 -43.19 44.23 -2.26
CA GLN A 485 -44.11 45.07 -3.01
C GLN A 485 -44.68 46.10 -2.05
N ALA A 486 -44.33 47.37 -2.27
CA ALA A 486 -45.06 48.52 -1.77
C ALA A 486 -45.05 49.61 -2.86
N ARG A 487 -46.16 49.62 -3.62
CA ARG A 487 -46.64 50.59 -4.61
C ARG A 487 -45.97 50.64 -5.98
#